data_AF-A0A847FU17-F1
#
_entry.id   AF-A0A847FU17-F1
#
_cell.length_a   1.000
_cell.length_b   1.000
_cell.length_c   1.000
_cell.angle_alpha   90.00
_cell.angle_beta   90.00
_cell.angle_gamma   90.00
#
_symmetry.space_group_name_H-M   'P 1'
#
loop_
_entity.id
_entity.type
_entity.pdbx_description
1 polymer ?
#
loop_
_entity_poly.entity_id
_entity_poly.type
_entity_poly.pdbx_seq_one_letter_code
_entity_poly.pdbx_strand_id
1 'polypeptide(L)'
;GFLDRAEDGERFRLGLRVVELGLGALRRLDVRRAAFPYMEQLVERFQETCDLGIFDRGSVLYVEVVHSQHSLTIAARVGRRLPAYCTASGRVFLAFLPPEVVEPILNGPLNPCTGETITSLARLREELEATRRRGYALDMEELEEGIRAVSAPIRDIDGNVIAALSMPGPVNRMPPERIPEIAAAVVEAADAISAHGLQQ
;
A
#
# COMPACT_ATOMS: atom_id res chain seq x y z
N GLY A 1 17.93 8.14 24.82
CA GLY A 1 16.98 9.23 24.48
C GLY A 1 16.41 9.02 23.09
N PHE A 2 17.14 9.43 22.05
CA PHE A 2 16.84 9.04 20.66
C PHE A 2 17.49 7.71 20.27
N LEU A 3 18.67 7.43 20.83
CA LEU A 3 19.30 6.12 20.86
C LEU A 3 19.53 5.75 22.32
N ASP A 4 19.40 4.46 22.63
CA ASP A 4 19.74 3.87 23.91
C ASP A 4 20.79 2.78 23.66
N ARG A 5 21.71 2.57 24.61
CA ARG A 5 22.61 1.42 24.58
C ARG A 5 21.84 0.14 24.90
N ALA A 6 22.15 -0.94 24.19
CA ALA A 6 21.73 -2.28 24.56
C ALA A 6 22.44 -2.71 25.86
N GLU A 7 21.89 -3.71 26.55
CA GLU A 7 22.40 -4.16 27.85
C GLU A 7 23.84 -4.69 27.79
N ASP A 8 24.29 -5.15 26.61
CA ASP A 8 25.68 -5.56 26.37
C ASP A 8 26.66 -4.40 26.20
N GLY A 9 26.18 -3.15 26.16
CA GLY A 9 27.00 -1.95 26.05
C GLY A 9 27.63 -1.71 24.67
N GLU A 10 27.49 -2.62 23.70
CA GLU A 10 28.15 -2.49 22.38
C GLU A 10 27.16 -2.11 21.29
N ARG A 11 25.89 -2.50 21.43
CA ARG A 11 24.85 -2.20 20.45
C ARG A 11 24.02 -0.98 20.87
N PHE A 12 23.44 -0.31 19.88
CA PHE A 12 22.47 0.76 20.08
C PHE A 12 21.10 0.33 19.57
N ARG A 13 20.05 0.74 20.27
CA ARG A 13 18.66 0.59 19.86
C ARG A 13 18.00 1.96 19.78
N LEU A 14 16.89 2.05 19.04
CA LEU A 14 16.06 3.25 19.06
C LEU A 14 15.62 3.53 20.50
N GLY A 15 15.90 4.74 20.96
CA GLY A 15 15.45 5.19 22.25
C GLY A 15 13.99 5.64 22.19
N LEU A 16 13.34 5.66 23.35
CA LEU A 16 11.90 5.94 23.47
C LEU A 16 11.46 7.23 22.76
N ARG A 17 12.33 8.25 22.67
CA ARG A 17 12.02 9.52 22.03
C ARG A 17 11.81 9.41 20.51
N VAL A 18 12.44 8.43 19.84
CA VAL A 18 12.16 8.15 18.41
C VAL A 18 10.78 7.51 18.26
N VAL A 19 10.41 6.62 19.18
CA VAL A 19 9.07 5.99 19.19
C VAL A 19 8.00 7.04 19.43
N GLU A 20 8.19 7.95 20.40
CA GLU A 20 7.27 9.06 20.68
C GLU A 20 7.08 9.97 19.47
N LEU A 21 8.15 10.30 18.75
CA LEU A 21 8.08 11.10 17.53
C LEU A 21 7.35 10.37 16.40
N GLY A 22 7.64 9.08 16.20
CA GLY A 22 6.96 8.26 15.21
C GLY A 22 5.45 8.14 15.49
N LEU A 23 5.08 7.85 16.73
CA LEU A 23 3.68 7.81 17.18
C LEU A 23 3.01 9.18 17.04
N GLY A 24 3.71 10.27 17.35
CA GLY A 24 3.22 11.64 17.16
C GLY A 24 2.96 11.97 15.69
N ALA A 25 3.84 11.55 14.78
CA ALA A 25 3.65 11.70 13.34
C ALA A 25 2.46 10.87 12.83
N LEU A 26 2.33 9.61 13.27
CA LEU A 26 1.21 8.74 12.91
C LEU A 26 -0.14 9.24 13.43
N ARG A 27 -0.18 9.91 14.60
CA ARG A 27 -1.41 10.52 15.14
C ARG A 27 -1.93 11.68 14.30
N ARG A 28 -1.07 12.33 13.52
CA ARG A 28 -1.44 13.41 12.58
C ARG A 28 -1.92 12.87 11.23
N LEU A 29 -1.72 11.59 10.94
CA LEU A 29 -2.28 10.97 9.75
C LEU A 29 -3.76 10.69 10.00
N ASP A 30 -4.59 11.69 9.75
CA ASP A 30 -6.05 11.55 9.84
C ASP A 30 -6.55 10.40 8.95
N VAL A 31 -5.88 10.17 7.82
CA VAL A 31 -6.17 9.06 6.90
C VAL A 31 -6.06 7.68 7.57
N ARG A 32 -5.08 7.46 8.45
CA ARG A 32 -4.92 6.17 9.14
C ARG A 32 -6.11 5.90 10.07
N ARG A 33 -6.52 6.91 10.83
CA ARG A 33 -7.63 6.79 11.79
C ARG A 33 -8.96 6.63 11.08
N ALA A 34 -9.16 7.36 9.98
CA ALA A 34 -10.33 7.25 9.14
C ALA A 34 -10.41 5.88 8.44
N ALA A 35 -9.29 5.34 7.97
CA ALA A 35 -9.25 4.07 7.25
C ALA A 35 -9.47 2.84 8.12
N PHE A 36 -9.00 2.85 9.38
CA PHE A 36 -8.97 1.64 10.21
C PHE A 36 -10.31 0.89 10.31
N PRO A 37 -11.48 1.54 10.56
CA PRO A 37 -12.76 0.83 10.63
C PRO A 37 -13.16 0.17 9.31
N TYR A 38 -12.83 0.79 8.17
CA TYR A 38 -13.09 0.23 6.84
C TYR A 38 -12.18 -0.96 6.53
N MET A 39 -10.92 -0.88 6.97
CA MET A 39 -9.98 -2.00 6.88
C MET A 39 -10.51 -3.21 7.65
N GLU A 40 -11.00 -3.03 8.88
CA GLU A 40 -11.61 -4.12 9.66
C GLU A 40 -12.80 -4.76 8.93
N GLN A 41 -13.69 -3.96 8.34
CA GLN A 41 -14.84 -4.46 7.57
C GLN A 41 -14.41 -5.25 6.32
N LEU A 42 -13.39 -4.79 5.60
CA LEU A 42 -12.85 -5.50 4.45
C LEU A 42 -12.25 -6.84 4.86
N VAL A 43 -11.46 -6.87 5.94
CA VAL A 43 -10.88 -8.11 6.47
C VAL A 43 -11.98 -9.06 6.96
N GLU A 44 -13.00 -8.56 7.66
CA GLU A 44 -14.13 -9.39 8.09
C GLU A 44 -14.89 -9.99 6.90
N ARG A 45 -15.12 -9.20 5.85
CA ARG A 45 -15.86 -9.64 4.66
C ARG A 45 -15.09 -10.67 3.83
N PHE A 46 -13.81 -10.40 3.57
CA PHE A 46 -13.04 -11.19 2.60
C PHE A 46 -12.06 -12.16 3.21
N GLN A 47 -11.81 -12.05 4.53
CA GLN A 47 -10.88 -12.89 5.29
C GLN A 47 -9.43 -12.82 4.80
N GLU A 48 -9.06 -11.78 4.04
CA GLU A 48 -7.68 -11.50 3.65
C GLU A 48 -7.12 -10.29 4.39
N THR A 49 -5.80 -10.12 4.35
CA THR A 49 -5.14 -8.97 4.96
C THR A 49 -5.50 -7.69 4.22
N CYS A 50 -5.63 -6.58 4.94
CA CYS A 50 -5.76 -5.25 4.39
C CYS A 50 -4.60 -4.37 4.87
N ASP A 51 -3.97 -3.64 3.95
CA ASP A 51 -2.89 -2.71 4.26
C ASP A 51 -3.17 -1.29 3.73
N LEU A 52 -2.67 -0.31 4.47
CA LEU A 52 -2.71 1.11 4.11
C LEU A 52 -1.27 1.58 3.87
N GLY A 53 -1.01 2.02 2.64
CA GLY A 53 0.28 2.53 2.21
C GLY A 53 0.27 4.03 1.98
N ILE A 54 1.41 4.68 2.23
CA ILE A 54 1.72 6.03 1.74
C ILE A 54 2.93 5.99 0.82
N PHE A 55 3.03 6.96 -0.08
CA PHE A 55 4.15 7.06 -1.00
C PHE A 55 5.37 7.73 -0.34
N ASP A 56 6.54 7.13 -0.50
CA ASP A 56 7.82 7.64 -0.03
C ASP A 56 8.90 7.32 -1.07
N ARG A 57 9.27 8.32 -1.89
CA ARG A 57 10.43 8.30 -2.81
C ARG A 57 10.52 7.02 -3.68
N GLY A 58 9.43 6.67 -4.37
CA GLY A 58 9.38 5.49 -5.25
C GLY A 58 9.12 4.16 -4.53
N SER A 59 8.84 4.22 -3.22
CA SER A 59 8.39 3.10 -2.42
C SER A 59 7.01 3.37 -1.81
N VAL A 60 6.32 2.31 -1.45
CA VAL A 60 5.15 2.34 -0.58
C VAL A 60 5.59 2.00 0.83
N LEU A 61 5.29 2.87 1.79
CA LEU A 61 5.48 2.63 3.22
C LEU A 61 4.14 2.25 3.85
N TYR A 62 4.09 1.07 4.47
CA TYR A 62 2.89 0.62 5.17
C TYR A 62 2.76 1.33 6.51
N VAL A 63 1.64 2.02 6.72
CA VAL A 63 1.35 2.80 7.93
C VAL A 63 0.26 2.16 8.78
N GLU A 64 -0.54 1.26 8.21
CA GLU A 64 -1.49 0.42 8.94
C GLU A 64 -1.64 -0.95 8.26
N VAL A 65 -1.88 -1.99 9.06
CA VAL A 65 -2.17 -3.35 8.57
C VAL A 65 -3.21 -4.00 9.49
N VAL A 66 -4.29 -4.51 8.91
CA VAL A 66 -5.24 -5.40 9.57
C VAL A 66 -5.03 -6.80 9.00
N HIS A 67 -4.59 -7.74 9.83
CA HIS A 67 -4.26 -9.10 9.39
C HIS A 67 -5.51 -9.97 9.22
N SER A 68 -5.49 -10.82 8.20
CA SER A 68 -6.40 -11.97 8.10
C SER A 68 -6.36 -12.85 9.36
N GLN A 69 -7.48 -13.50 9.66
CA GLN A 69 -7.58 -14.50 10.73
C GLN A 69 -7.02 -15.88 10.35
N HIS A 70 -6.59 -16.07 9.09
CA HIS A 70 -5.97 -17.32 8.65
C HIS A 70 -4.59 -17.53 9.29
N SER A 71 -4.29 -18.77 9.70
CA SER A 71 -2.96 -19.13 10.21
C SER A 71 -1.84 -18.94 9.17
N LEU A 72 -2.16 -19.09 7.89
CA LEU A 72 -1.28 -18.76 6.76
C LEU A 72 -1.82 -17.51 6.05
N THR A 73 -1.14 -16.39 6.29
CA THR A 73 -1.50 -15.08 5.75
C THR A 73 -0.28 -14.33 5.24
N ILE A 74 -0.52 -13.23 4.52
CA ILE A 74 0.48 -12.30 4.03
C ILE A 74 1.21 -11.67 5.22
N ALA A 75 2.55 -11.75 5.21
CA ALA A 75 3.41 -11.17 6.24
C ALA A 75 3.59 -9.64 6.10
N ALA A 76 2.49 -8.91 5.88
CA ALA A 76 2.48 -7.45 5.88
C ALA A 76 2.69 -6.92 7.31
N ARG A 77 3.44 -5.82 7.45
CA ARG A 77 3.67 -5.17 8.75
C ARG A 77 3.86 -3.67 8.58
N VAL A 78 3.42 -2.90 9.57
CA VAL A 78 3.67 -1.46 9.64
C VAL A 78 5.19 -1.20 9.60
N GLY A 79 5.59 -0.20 8.83
CA GLY A 79 6.99 0.15 8.59
C GLY A 79 7.67 -0.62 7.45
N ARG A 80 7.01 -1.63 6.84
CA ARG A 80 7.52 -2.28 5.63
C ARG A 80 7.53 -1.29 4.48
N ARG A 81 8.61 -1.29 3.69
CA ARG A 81 8.74 -0.54 2.44
C ARG A 81 8.78 -1.50 1.27
N LEU A 82 8.01 -1.19 0.22
CA LEU A 82 7.94 -2.00 -1.01
C LEU A 82 8.12 -1.12 -2.25
N PRO A 83 8.75 -1.62 -3.32
CA PRO A 83 8.90 -0.89 -4.58
C PRO A 83 7.54 -0.54 -5.21
N ALA A 84 7.42 0.69 -5.73
CA ALA A 84 6.16 1.16 -6.27
C ALA A 84 5.79 0.53 -7.64
N TYR A 85 6.76 0.11 -8.45
CA TYR A 85 6.50 -0.35 -9.83
C TYR A 85 5.83 -1.73 -9.90
N CYS A 86 6.02 -2.59 -8.90
CA CYS A 86 5.54 -3.97 -8.88
C CYS A 86 4.57 -4.28 -7.74
N THR A 87 3.98 -3.24 -7.11
CA THR A 87 2.91 -3.41 -6.12
C THR A 87 1.63 -2.75 -6.60
N ALA A 88 0.47 -3.29 -6.20
CA ALA A 88 -0.81 -2.67 -6.51
C ALA A 88 -0.91 -1.27 -5.90
N SER A 89 -0.55 -1.11 -4.62
CA SER A 89 -0.48 0.20 -3.95
C SER A 89 0.49 1.16 -4.62
N GLY A 90 1.65 0.65 -5.05
CA GLY A 90 2.63 1.44 -5.77
C GLY A 90 2.11 1.97 -7.10
N ARG A 91 1.41 1.12 -7.86
CA ARG A 91 0.77 1.50 -9.12
C ARG A 91 -0.33 2.54 -8.95
N VAL A 92 -1.08 2.50 -7.86
CA VAL A 92 -2.01 3.59 -7.52
C VAL A 92 -1.25 4.91 -7.48
N PHE A 93 -0.13 4.99 -6.75
CA PHE A 93 0.66 6.22 -6.69
C PHE A 93 1.27 6.61 -8.04
N LEU A 94 1.90 5.67 -8.75
CA LEU A 94 2.51 5.96 -10.06
C LEU A 94 1.48 6.37 -11.12
N ALA A 95 0.22 5.95 -10.97
CA ALA A 95 -0.85 6.35 -11.86
C ALA A 95 -1.32 7.79 -11.56
N PHE A 96 -1.40 8.23 -10.31
CA PHE A 96 -2.08 9.48 -9.98
C PHE A 96 -1.16 10.61 -9.48
N LEU A 97 0.10 10.33 -9.14
CA LEU A 97 1.05 11.38 -8.74
C LEU A 97 1.55 12.21 -9.94
N PRO A 98 2.03 13.44 -9.68
CA PRO A 98 2.56 14.31 -10.73
C PRO A 98 3.72 13.68 -11.52
N PRO A 99 3.82 13.94 -12.84
CA PRO A 99 4.88 13.37 -13.69
C PRO A 99 6.29 13.63 -13.16
N GLU A 100 6.57 14.79 -12.59
CA GLU A 100 7.87 15.13 -12.00
C GLU A 100 8.28 14.21 -10.84
N VAL A 101 7.32 13.59 -10.15
CA VAL A 101 7.56 12.59 -9.10
C VAL A 101 7.71 11.20 -9.72
N VAL A 102 6.88 10.88 -10.72
CA VAL A 102 6.75 9.54 -11.31
C VAL A 102 7.86 9.22 -12.32
N GLU A 103 8.19 10.15 -13.20
CA GLU A 103 9.14 9.95 -14.30
C GLU A 103 10.54 9.52 -13.83
N PRO A 104 11.14 10.07 -12.76
CA PRO A 104 12.41 9.58 -12.25
C PRO A 104 12.39 8.10 -11.83
N ILE A 105 11.23 7.61 -11.36
CA ILE A 105 11.06 6.21 -10.92
C ILE A 105 10.90 5.30 -12.13
N LEU A 106 10.07 5.70 -13.09
CA LEU A 106 9.84 4.95 -14.32
C LEU A 106 11.09 4.84 -15.20
N ASN A 107 11.96 5.85 -15.17
CA ASN A 107 13.24 5.85 -15.88
C ASN A 107 14.38 5.19 -15.07
N GLY A 108 14.10 4.75 -13.84
CA GLY A 108 15.02 4.01 -13.00
C GLY A 108 15.06 2.50 -13.32
N PRO A 109 15.88 1.72 -12.60
CA PRO A 109 15.93 0.27 -12.76
C PRO A 109 14.65 -0.39 -12.23
N LEU A 110 13.95 -1.11 -13.12
CA LEU A 110 12.80 -1.96 -12.79
C LEU A 110 13.28 -3.40 -12.58
N ASN A 111 13.83 -3.68 -11.39
CA ASN A 111 14.38 -4.99 -11.08
C ASN A 111 13.26 -6.03 -10.96
N PRO A 112 13.32 -7.19 -11.63
CA PRO A 112 12.30 -8.21 -11.46
C PRO A 112 12.31 -8.76 -10.03
N CYS A 113 11.15 -8.76 -9.37
CA CYS A 113 10.95 -9.46 -8.09
C CYS A 113 10.51 -10.91 -8.33
N THR A 114 9.78 -11.15 -9.42
CA THR A 114 9.29 -12.45 -9.90
C THR A 114 9.39 -12.52 -11.43
N GLY A 115 8.99 -13.64 -12.02
CA GLY A 115 8.84 -13.78 -13.47
C GLY A 115 7.73 -12.91 -14.08
N GLU A 116 6.74 -12.49 -13.27
CA GLU A 116 5.57 -11.73 -13.71
C GLU A 116 5.78 -10.21 -13.60
N THR A 117 6.84 -9.76 -12.91
CA THR A 117 7.12 -8.33 -12.72
C THR A 117 7.17 -7.59 -14.06
N ILE A 118 6.35 -6.54 -14.22
CA ILE A 118 6.42 -5.68 -15.40
C ILE A 118 7.72 -4.86 -15.37
N THR A 119 8.69 -5.27 -16.18
CA THR A 119 10.00 -4.59 -16.35
C THR A 119 10.08 -3.74 -17.62
N SER A 120 9.10 -3.83 -18.51
CA SER A 120 8.99 -2.99 -19.69
C SER A 120 8.29 -1.67 -19.35
N LEU A 121 8.97 -0.55 -19.59
CA LEU A 121 8.41 0.78 -19.37
C LEU A 121 7.11 1.00 -20.16
N ALA A 122 7.04 0.53 -21.41
CA ALA A 122 5.84 0.67 -22.24
C ALA A 122 4.64 -0.07 -21.61
N ARG A 123 4.88 -1.32 -21.17
CA ARG A 123 3.86 -2.15 -20.49
C ARG A 123 3.44 -1.55 -19.16
N LEU A 124 4.39 -1.02 -18.39
CA LEU A 124 4.08 -0.36 -17.12
C LEU A 124 3.20 0.87 -17.37
N ARG A 125 3.51 1.70 -18.37
CA ARG A 125 2.66 2.85 -18.74
C ARG A 125 1.26 2.43 -19.16
N GLU A 126 1.12 1.37 -19.95
CA GLU A 126 -0.19 0.80 -20.31
C GLU A 126 -1.01 0.42 -19.07
N GLU A 127 -0.36 -0.20 -18.08
CA GLU A 127 -1.02 -0.62 -16.85
C GLU A 127 -1.36 0.55 -15.92
N LEU A 128 -0.54 1.60 -15.90
CA LEU A 128 -0.86 2.85 -15.19
C LEU A 128 -2.07 3.56 -15.83
N GLU A 129 -2.14 3.60 -17.16
CA GLU A 129 -3.34 4.11 -17.85
C GLU A 129 -4.58 3.24 -17.58
N ALA A 130 -4.44 1.91 -17.56
CA ALA A 130 -5.52 1.02 -17.20
C ALA A 130 -6.00 1.26 -15.76
N THR A 131 -5.06 1.48 -14.83
CA THR A 131 -5.33 1.84 -13.44
C THR A 131 -6.12 3.15 -13.33
N ARG A 132 -5.74 4.19 -14.09
CA ARG A 132 -6.51 5.45 -14.14
C ARG A 132 -7.93 5.24 -14.61
N ARG A 133 -8.13 4.45 -15.66
CA ARG A 133 -9.48 4.21 -16.24
C ARG A 133 -10.39 3.38 -15.34
N ARG A 134 -9.87 2.35 -14.68
CA ARG A 134 -10.69 1.43 -13.85
C ARG A 134 -10.82 1.88 -12.40
N GLY A 135 -10.00 2.83 -11.94
CA GLY A 135 -10.06 3.38 -10.59
C GLY A 135 -9.33 2.58 -9.50
N TYR A 136 -8.74 1.44 -9.85
CA TYR A 136 -7.97 0.59 -8.94
C TYR A 136 -6.74 0.01 -9.66
N ALA A 137 -5.74 -0.44 -8.91
CA ALA A 137 -4.56 -1.13 -9.40
C ALA A 137 -4.57 -2.61 -9.04
N LEU A 138 -3.82 -3.39 -9.81
CA LEU A 138 -3.62 -4.82 -9.59
C LEU A 138 -2.13 -5.12 -9.47
N ASP A 139 -1.82 -6.11 -8.65
CA ASP A 139 -0.57 -6.87 -8.63
C ASP A 139 -0.96 -8.32 -8.87
N MET A 140 -0.48 -8.89 -9.97
CA MET A 140 -0.78 -10.24 -10.41
C MET A 140 0.45 -11.12 -10.27
N GLU A 141 0.96 -11.25 -9.04
CA GLU A 141 2.15 -12.06 -8.68
C GLU A 141 3.49 -11.38 -9.04
N GLU A 142 3.51 -10.05 -9.12
CA GLU A 142 4.66 -9.26 -9.57
C GLU A 142 5.65 -8.95 -8.46
N LEU A 143 5.17 -8.73 -7.22
CA LEU A 143 6.05 -8.57 -6.06
C LEU A 143 6.50 -9.92 -5.51
N GLU A 144 5.58 -10.86 -5.39
CA GLU A 144 5.79 -12.15 -4.75
C GLU A 144 4.92 -13.23 -5.41
N GLU A 145 5.54 -14.35 -5.80
CA GLU A 145 4.85 -15.45 -6.47
C GLU A 145 3.76 -16.03 -5.58
N GLY A 146 2.59 -16.33 -6.16
CA GLY A 146 1.47 -16.87 -5.39
C GLY A 146 0.68 -15.83 -4.59
N ILE A 147 1.00 -14.53 -4.70
CA ILE A 147 0.27 -13.44 -4.05
C ILE A 147 -0.31 -12.49 -5.11
N ARG A 148 -1.57 -12.10 -4.94
CA ARG A 148 -2.20 -11.03 -5.71
C ARG A 148 -2.61 -9.92 -4.79
N ALA A 149 -2.72 -8.71 -5.33
CA ALA A 149 -3.29 -7.59 -4.60
C ALA A 149 -4.18 -6.72 -5.47
N VAL A 150 -5.20 -6.18 -4.83
CA VAL A 150 -6.04 -5.11 -5.37
C VAL A 150 -5.82 -3.87 -4.53
N SER A 151 -5.71 -2.70 -5.15
CA SER A 151 -5.50 -1.45 -4.42
C SER A 151 -6.27 -0.28 -5.02
N ALA A 152 -6.80 0.61 -4.19
CA ALA A 152 -7.53 1.80 -4.61
C ALA A 152 -6.93 3.09 -3.99
N PRO A 153 -7.01 4.24 -4.70
CA PRO A 153 -6.54 5.52 -4.20
C PRO A 153 -7.45 6.07 -3.10
N ILE A 154 -6.84 6.54 -2.01
CA ILE A 154 -7.50 7.45 -1.06
C ILE A 154 -7.05 8.87 -1.37
N ARG A 155 -8.01 9.79 -1.48
CA ARG A 155 -7.80 11.17 -1.92
C ARG A 155 -8.05 12.17 -0.81
N ASP A 156 -7.33 13.29 -0.86
CA ASP A 156 -7.65 14.49 -0.08
C ASP A 156 -8.77 15.31 -0.75
N ILE A 157 -9.13 16.44 -0.12
CA ILE A 157 -10.16 17.34 -0.61
C ILE A 157 -9.83 18.00 -1.97
N ASP A 158 -8.54 18.11 -2.29
CA ASP A 158 -8.06 18.66 -3.56
C ASP A 158 -8.01 17.58 -4.66
N GLY A 159 -8.36 16.33 -4.33
CA GLY A 159 -8.37 15.19 -5.24
C GLY A 159 -7.01 14.49 -5.39
N ASN A 160 -5.99 14.92 -4.65
CA ASN A 160 -4.66 14.31 -4.68
C ASN A 160 -4.68 12.96 -3.99
N VAL A 161 -3.98 11.98 -4.55
CA VAL A 161 -3.83 10.66 -3.92
C VAL A 161 -2.80 10.75 -2.79
N ILE A 162 -3.26 10.59 -1.56
CA ILE A 162 -2.44 10.71 -0.33
C ILE A 162 -2.12 9.35 0.31
N ALA A 163 -2.93 8.33 0.02
CA ALA A 163 -2.71 6.97 0.48
C ALA A 163 -3.30 5.95 -0.51
N ALA A 164 -2.94 4.68 -0.34
CA ALA A 164 -3.49 3.57 -1.10
C ALA A 164 -4.00 2.49 -0.13
N LEU A 165 -5.25 2.08 -0.31
CA LEU A 165 -5.88 1.00 0.45
C LEU A 165 -5.76 -0.29 -0.36
N SER A 166 -5.16 -1.33 0.20
CA SER A 166 -4.90 -2.57 -0.54
C SER A 166 -5.37 -3.81 0.20
N MET A 167 -5.71 -4.83 -0.58
CA MET A 167 -6.02 -6.16 -0.11
C MET A 167 -5.13 -7.17 -0.84
N PRO A 168 -3.97 -7.54 -0.26
CA PRO A 168 -3.18 -8.67 -0.72
C PRO A 168 -3.74 -10.00 -0.21
N GLY A 169 -3.64 -11.04 -1.02
CA GLY A 169 -4.01 -12.39 -0.62
C GLY A 169 -3.47 -13.46 -1.56
N PRO A 170 -3.46 -14.74 -1.13
CA PRO A 170 -2.95 -15.83 -1.93
C PRO A 170 -3.79 -16.08 -3.20
N VAL A 171 -3.14 -16.46 -4.30
CA VAL A 171 -3.79 -16.69 -5.61
C VAL A 171 -4.93 -17.70 -5.59
N ASN A 172 -4.87 -18.69 -4.69
CA ASN A 172 -5.90 -19.72 -4.54
C ASN A 172 -7.16 -19.20 -3.81
N ARG A 173 -7.06 -18.10 -3.05
CA ARG A 173 -8.19 -17.44 -2.39
C ARG A 173 -8.61 -16.15 -3.09
N MET A 174 -7.72 -15.55 -3.87
CA MET A 174 -7.98 -14.44 -4.78
C MET A 174 -7.83 -14.86 -6.26
N PRO A 175 -8.64 -15.82 -6.75
CA PRO A 175 -8.64 -16.17 -8.16
C PRO A 175 -9.23 -15.00 -8.99
N PRO A 176 -8.94 -14.92 -10.31
CA PRO A 176 -9.31 -13.77 -11.13
C PRO A 176 -10.81 -13.41 -11.10
N GLU A 177 -11.69 -14.39 -10.89
CA GLU A 177 -13.13 -14.23 -10.83
C GLU A 177 -13.60 -13.46 -9.58
N ARG A 178 -12.81 -13.48 -8.50
CA ARG A 178 -13.09 -12.71 -7.27
C ARG A 178 -12.54 -11.28 -7.31
N ILE A 179 -11.60 -10.98 -8.21
CA ILE A 179 -10.97 -9.66 -8.30
C ILE A 179 -11.99 -8.53 -8.48
N PRO A 180 -12.99 -8.62 -9.37
CA PRO A 180 -13.97 -7.55 -9.54
C PRO A 180 -14.76 -7.23 -8.27
N GLU A 181 -15.15 -8.25 -7.50
CA GLU A 181 -15.88 -8.07 -6.24
C GLU A 181 -15.00 -7.38 -5.18
N ILE A 182 -13.76 -7.85 -5.02
CA ILE A 182 -12.79 -7.28 -4.07
C ILE A 182 -12.46 -5.84 -4.48
N ALA A 183 -12.22 -5.59 -5.77
CA ALA A 183 -11.94 -4.26 -6.29
C ALA A 183 -13.08 -3.28 -6.02
N ALA A 184 -14.34 -3.68 -6.27
CA ALA A 184 -15.49 -2.83 -5.99
C ALA A 184 -15.56 -2.44 -4.51
N ALA A 185 -15.35 -3.39 -3.60
CA ALA A 185 -15.39 -3.12 -2.16
C ALA A 185 -14.20 -2.27 -1.67
N VAL A 186 -13.00 -2.51 -2.21
CA VAL A 186 -11.80 -1.71 -1.88
C VAL A 186 -11.94 -0.28 -2.39
N VAL A 187 -12.50 -0.08 -3.59
CA VAL A 187 -12.80 1.26 -4.13
C VAL A 187 -13.86 1.96 -3.30
N GLU A 188 -14.97 1.29 -2.98
CA GLU A 188 -16.03 1.85 -2.13
C GLU A 188 -15.48 2.31 -0.76
N ALA A 189 -14.66 1.48 -0.12
CA ALA A 189 -14.00 1.83 1.12
C ALA A 189 -13.04 3.02 0.96
N ALA A 190 -12.21 3.03 -0.08
CA ALA A 190 -11.28 4.13 -0.33
C ALA A 190 -12.00 5.47 -0.62
N ASP A 191 -13.11 5.44 -1.35
CA ASP A 191 -13.95 6.61 -1.60
C ASP A 191 -14.62 7.11 -0.32
N ALA A 192 -15.14 6.21 0.52
CA ALA A 192 -15.73 6.56 1.81
C ALA A 192 -14.71 7.18 2.77
N ILE A 193 -13.47 6.69 2.77
CA ILE A 193 -12.35 7.27 3.53
C ILE A 193 -12.01 8.66 2.97
N SER A 194 -11.96 8.82 1.65
CA SER A 194 -11.67 10.11 1.00
C SER A 194 -12.73 11.17 1.34
N ALA A 195 -13.99 10.75 1.50
CA ALA A 195 -15.10 11.63 1.86
C ALA A 195 -15.04 12.17 3.31
N HIS A 196 -14.22 11.59 4.19
CA HIS A 196 -14.08 12.04 5.58
C HIS A 196 -13.34 13.38 5.75
N GLY A 197 -13.04 14.10 4.67
CA GLY A 197 -12.49 15.45 4.72
C GLY A 197 -11.09 15.47 5.34
N LEU A 198 -10.19 14.65 4.80
CA LEU A 198 -8.81 14.54 5.25
C LEU A 198 -8.08 15.87 4.98
N GLN A 199 -7.88 16.67 6.03
CA GLN A 199 -7.08 17.90 5.97
C GLN A 199 -5.59 17.56 6.13
N GLN A 200 -4.72 18.33 5.47
CA GLN A 200 -3.25 18.14 5.49
C GLN A 200 -2.61 18.45 6.85
#